data_AF-A0A2D2H0R1-F1
#
_entry.id   AF-A0A2D2H0R1-F1
#
_cell.length_a   1.000
_cell.length_b   1.000
_cell.length_c   1.000
_cell.angle_alpha   90.00
_cell.angle_beta   90.00
_cell.angle_gamma   90.00
#
_symmetry.space_group_name_H-M   'P 1'
#
loop_
_entity.id
_entity.type
_entity.pdbx_description
1 polymer ?
#
loop_
_entity_poly.entity_id
_entity_poly.type
_entity_poly.pdbx_seq_one_letter_code
_entity_poly.pdbx_strand_id
1 'polypeptide(L)'
;MSTTERAAPAPSHEAWTLARALHTAFLRLPDRLRARCTVPPTGDAAIDRPVLVEACDGSDHYRGVVVAGQRDESGLWLLDDAFTLLTLDHDDGPEAALVVCHGWNCHADRI
;
A
#
# COMPACT_ATOMS: atom_id res chain seq x y z
N MET A 1 9.51 -12.68 15.48
CA MET A 1 8.74 -11.49 15.91
C MET A 1 8.05 -11.01 14.66
N SER A 2 6.74 -10.84 14.69
CA SER A 2 5.96 -10.36 13.53
C SER A 2 5.83 -8.84 13.60
N THR A 3 6.25 -8.12 12.57
CA THR A 3 6.08 -6.67 12.43
C THR A 3 4.67 -6.39 11.94
N THR A 4 3.86 -5.82 12.82
CA THR A 4 2.52 -5.33 12.52
C THR A 4 2.57 -3.84 12.22
N GLU A 5 1.64 -3.35 11.40
CA GLU A 5 1.39 -1.91 11.27
C GLU A 5 1.24 -1.28 12.67
N ARG A 6 1.81 -0.10 12.90
CA ARG A 6 1.70 0.60 14.19
C ARG A 6 0.57 1.63 14.11
N ALA A 7 -0.23 1.77 15.16
CA ALA A 7 -1.27 2.80 15.21
C ALA A 7 -0.64 4.21 15.10
N ALA A 8 -0.94 4.90 14.00
CA ALA A 8 -0.41 6.22 13.69
C ALA A 8 -1.29 7.34 14.31
N PRO A 9 -0.72 8.54 14.54
CA PRO A 9 -1.51 9.74 14.87
C PRO A 9 -2.52 10.09 13.76
N ALA A 10 -3.39 11.07 14.04
CA ALA A 10 -4.38 11.53 13.07
C ALA A 10 -3.76 11.84 11.68
N PRO A 11 -4.44 11.52 10.57
CA PRO A 11 -3.86 11.65 9.23
C PRO A 11 -3.51 13.09 8.88
N SER A 12 -2.35 13.30 8.26
CA SER A 12 -1.93 14.60 7.76
C SER A 12 -2.70 15.00 6.48
N HIS A 13 -2.62 16.27 6.08
CA HIS A 13 -3.22 16.74 4.83
C HIS A 13 -2.65 16.01 3.59
N GLU A 14 -1.36 15.69 3.62
CA GLU A 14 -0.72 14.90 2.57
C GLU A 14 -1.28 13.47 2.51
N ALA A 15 -1.52 12.84 3.66
CA ALA A 15 -2.12 11.51 3.71
C ALA A 15 -3.52 11.52 3.08
N TRP A 16 -4.33 12.54 3.37
CA TRP A 16 -5.63 12.74 2.72
C TRP A 16 -5.53 12.94 1.21
N THR A 17 -4.56 13.74 0.76
CA THR A 17 -4.33 13.97 -0.67
C THR A 17 -3.95 12.68 -1.39
N LEU A 18 -3.03 11.91 -0.82
CA LEU A 18 -2.57 10.65 -1.37
C LEU A 18 -3.70 9.60 -1.40
N ALA A 19 -4.44 9.42 -0.31
CA ALA A 19 -5.55 8.46 -0.25
C ALA A 19 -6.59 8.73 -1.35
N ARG A 20 -6.99 10.00 -1.53
CA ARG A 20 -7.92 10.40 -2.59
C ARG A 20 -7.38 10.16 -4.00
N ALA A 21 -6.10 10.45 -4.21
CA ALA A 21 -5.44 10.21 -5.49
C ALA A 21 -5.40 8.71 -5.81
N LEU A 22 -5.03 7.87 -4.84
CA LEU A 22 -4.99 6.42 -4.95
C LEU A 22 -6.38 5.82 -5.20
N HIS A 23 -7.42 6.30 -4.53
CA HIS A 23 -8.80 5.89 -4.81
C HIS A 23 -9.19 6.22 -6.26
N THR A 24 -8.88 7.42 -6.72
CA THR A 24 -9.17 7.83 -8.10
C THR A 24 -8.42 6.96 -9.10
N ALA A 25 -7.15 6.63 -8.82
CA ALA A 25 -6.34 5.79 -9.68
C ALA A 25 -6.81 4.32 -9.65
N PHE A 26 -7.22 3.80 -8.50
CA PHE A 26 -7.83 2.49 -8.37
C PHE A 26 -9.06 2.34 -9.26
N LEU A 27 -9.92 3.36 -9.34
CA LEU A 27 -11.10 3.32 -10.22
C LEU A 27 -10.75 3.26 -11.71
N ARG A 28 -9.55 3.69 -12.10
CA ARG A 28 -9.03 3.64 -13.48
C ARG A 28 -8.27 2.36 -13.79
N LEU A 29 -7.90 1.56 -12.78
CA LEU A 29 -7.20 0.31 -13.00
C LEU A 29 -8.05 -0.66 -13.83
N PRO A 30 -7.42 -1.44 -14.73
CA PRO A 30 -8.07 -2.57 -15.39
C PRO A 30 -8.71 -3.52 -14.38
N ASP A 31 -9.87 -4.09 -14.72
CA ASP A 31 -10.65 -5.00 -13.85
C ASP A 31 -9.83 -6.13 -13.26
N ARG A 32 -8.93 -6.71 -14.07
CA ARG A 32 -8.02 -7.79 -13.65
C ARG A 32 -7.09 -7.39 -12.50
N LEU A 33 -6.69 -6.12 -12.44
CA LEU A 33 -5.84 -5.58 -11.38
C LEU A 33 -6.69 -5.19 -10.18
N ARG A 34 -7.86 -4.56 -10.39
CA ARG A 34 -8.80 -4.26 -9.31
C ARG A 34 -9.23 -5.53 -8.55
N ALA A 35 -9.41 -6.64 -9.24
CA ALA A 35 -9.74 -7.93 -8.65
C ALA A 35 -8.66 -8.49 -7.70
N ARG A 36 -7.42 -7.99 -7.77
CA ARG A 36 -6.33 -8.35 -6.84
C ARG A 36 -6.37 -7.53 -5.54
N CYS A 37 -7.11 -6.42 -5.52
CA CYS A 37 -7.30 -5.60 -4.32
C CYS A 37 -8.41 -6.20 -3.45
N THR A 38 -8.03 -7.06 -2.50
CA THR A 38 -8.97 -7.65 -1.53
C THR A 38 -9.64 -6.61 -0.62
N VAL A 39 -8.98 -5.46 -0.41
CA VAL A 39 -9.49 -4.30 0.33
C VAL A 39 -9.32 -3.08 -0.58
N PRO A 40 -10.35 -2.71 -1.36
CA PRO A 40 -10.29 -1.53 -2.22
C PRO A 40 -10.07 -0.25 -1.41
N PRO A 41 -9.24 0.70 -1.87
CA PRO A 41 -9.09 1.99 -1.21
C PRO A 41 -10.39 2.80 -1.32
N THR A 42 -10.75 3.45 -0.23
CA THR A 42 -11.94 4.29 -0.03
C THR A 42 -11.73 5.78 -0.34
N GLY A 43 -10.48 6.25 -0.37
CA GLY A 43 -10.11 7.65 -0.46
C GLY A 43 -10.04 8.38 0.89
N ASP A 44 -10.28 7.67 1.99
CA ASP A 44 -10.27 8.21 3.35
C ASP A 44 -8.98 7.80 4.08
N ALA A 45 -8.12 8.76 4.42
CA ALA A 45 -6.82 8.46 5.03
C ALA A 45 -6.91 7.94 6.48
N ALA A 46 -8.06 8.03 7.15
CA ALA A 46 -8.28 7.38 8.43
C ALA A 46 -8.53 5.87 8.26
N ILE A 47 -9.03 5.45 7.09
CA ILE A 47 -9.30 4.05 6.72
C ILE A 47 -8.12 3.48 5.90
N ASP A 48 -7.80 4.12 4.79
CA ASP A 48 -6.77 3.80 3.80
C ASP A 48 -5.38 4.27 4.25
N ARG A 49 -5.00 4.01 5.50
CA ARG A 49 -3.80 4.62 6.09
C ARG A 49 -2.59 4.48 5.16
N PRO A 50 -2.05 5.58 4.63
CA PRO A 50 -0.92 5.50 3.73
C PRO A 50 0.33 5.06 4.47
N VAL A 51 1.07 4.13 3.87
CA VAL A 51 2.33 3.60 4.39
C VAL A 51 3.48 3.99 3.46
N LEU A 52 4.67 4.12 4.05
CA LEU A 52 5.93 4.19 3.33
C LEU A 52 6.64 2.85 3.53
N VAL A 53 6.99 2.19 2.43
CA VAL A 53 7.77 0.96 2.42
C VAL A 53 9.12 1.30 1.82
N GLU A 54 10.19 1.00 2.54
CA GLU A 54 11.57 1.24 2.08
C GLU A 54 12.31 -0.10 2.09
N ALA A 55 13.01 -0.40 1.00
CA ALA A 55 13.93 -1.52 0.96
C ALA A 55 15.05 -1.28 1.99
N CYS A 56 15.53 -2.37 2.60
CA CYS A 56 16.51 -2.31 3.68
C CYS A 56 17.85 -1.68 3.25
N ASP A 57 18.19 -1.76 1.97
CA ASP A 57 19.36 -1.14 1.35
C ASP A 57 19.08 0.26 0.76
N GLY A 58 17.84 0.75 0.89
CA GLY A 58 17.38 2.04 0.37
C GLY A 58 17.29 2.11 -1.15
N SER A 59 17.40 0.97 -1.85
CA SER A 59 17.37 0.93 -3.32
C SER A 59 16.00 1.31 -3.87
N ASP A 60 14.93 0.93 -3.17
CA ASP A 60 13.54 1.19 -3.53
C ASP A 60 12.77 1.77 -2.35
N HIS A 61 11.82 2.64 -2.66
CA HIS A 61 10.80 3.07 -1.71
C HIS A 61 9.46 3.27 -2.41
N TYR A 62 8.38 2.93 -1.73
CA TYR A 62 7.03 3.06 -2.23
C TYR A 62 6.13 3.70 -1.18
N ARG A 63 5.41 4.75 -1.58
CA ARG A 63 4.35 5.33 -0.77
C ARG A 63 3.00 4.90 -1.32
N GLY A 64 2.12 4.38 -0.48
CA GLY A 64 0.86 3.82 -0.97
C GLY A 64 -0.08 3.34 0.12
N VAL A 65 -1.08 2.56 -0.27
CA VAL A 65 -2.05 1.95 0.65
C VAL A 65 -2.04 0.44 0.45
N VAL A 66 -2.05 -0.31 1.55
CA VAL A 66 -2.11 -1.77 1.50
C VAL A 66 -3.53 -2.20 1.10
N VAL A 67 -3.63 -2.92 -0.01
CA VAL A 67 -4.90 -3.36 -0.63
C VAL A 67 -5.07 -4.89 -0.63
N ALA A 68 -4.03 -5.63 -0.27
CA ALA A 68 -4.10 -7.07 0.01
C ALA A 68 -2.95 -7.51 0.94
N GLY A 69 -3.15 -8.59 1.68
CA GLY A 69 -2.16 -9.11 2.63
C GLY A 69 -2.83 -9.86 3.78
N GLN A 70 -2.02 -10.37 4.71
CA GLN A 70 -2.53 -10.95 5.93
C GLN A 70 -2.77 -9.87 6.99
N ARG A 71 -3.75 -10.10 7.86
CA ARG A 71 -4.02 -9.25 9.03
C ARG A 71 -3.85 -10.06 10.31
N ASP A 72 -3.41 -9.39 11.38
CA ASP A 72 -3.35 -9.96 12.72
C ASP A 72 -4.74 -10.00 13.40
N GLU A 73 -4.77 -10.48 14.64
CA GLU A 73 -6.00 -10.57 15.45
C GLU A 73 -6.62 -9.19 15.78
N SER A 74 -5.83 -8.12 15.69
CA SER A 74 -6.28 -6.73 15.87
C SER A 74 -6.72 -6.08 14.55
N GLY A 75 -6.66 -6.81 13.43
CA GLY A 75 -6.99 -6.33 12.11
C GLY A 75 -5.90 -5.44 11.48
N LEU A 76 -4.70 -5.37 12.04
CA LEU A 76 -3.57 -4.64 11.47
C LEU A 76 -2.87 -5.51 10.43
N TRP A 77 -2.29 -4.90 9.39
CA TRP A 77 -1.58 -5.65 8.38
C TRP A 77 -0.29 -6.27 8.94
N LEU A 78 -0.05 -7.54 8.60
CA LEU A 78 1.22 -8.22 8.82
C LEU A 78 2.19 -7.83 7.70
N LEU A 79 3.22 -7.05 8.03
CA LEU A 79 4.13 -6.47 7.04
C LEU A 79 5.39 -7.31 6.82
N ASP A 80 5.63 -8.32 7.66
CA ASP A 80 6.73 -9.27 7.48
C ASP A 80 6.47 -10.26 6.35
N ASP A 81 5.21 -10.61 6.12
CA ASP A 81 4.79 -11.49 5.03
C ASP A 81 4.55 -10.72 3.73
N ALA A 82 4.13 -11.41 2.68
CA ALA A 82 3.76 -10.77 1.43
C ALA A 82 2.48 -9.93 1.58
N PHE A 83 2.55 -8.66 1.19
CA PHE A 83 1.39 -7.76 1.07
C PHE A 83 1.43 -6.99 -0.24
N THR A 84 0.29 -6.48 -0.69
CA THR A 84 0.19 -5.71 -1.94
C THR A 84 -0.13 -4.25 -1.63
N LEU A 85 0.71 -3.38 -2.15
CA LEU A 85 0.59 -1.93 -2.08
C LEU A 85 0.03 -1.39 -3.39
N LEU A 86 -0.99 -0.53 -3.31
CA LEU A 86 -1.35 0.35 -4.41
C LEU A 86 -0.57 1.66 -4.24
N THR A 87 0.21 2.04 -5.25
CA THR A 87 1.10 3.20 -5.20
C THR A 87 1.04 4.04 -6.46
N LEU A 88 1.33 5.34 -6.34
CA LEU A 88 1.58 6.28 -7.44
C LEU A 88 3.08 6.62 -7.57
N ASP A 89 3.90 6.23 -6.59
CA ASP A 89 5.34 6.49 -6.58
C ASP A 89 6.03 5.32 -7.28
N HIS A 90 6.01 5.35 -8.61
CA HIS A 90 6.69 4.37 -9.46
C HIS A 90 7.26 5.02 -10.73
N ASP A 91 8.31 4.42 -11.30
CA ASP A 91 9.01 4.99 -12.46
C ASP A 91 8.22 4.95 -13.77
N ASP A 92 7.15 4.15 -13.84
CA ASP A 92 6.40 3.85 -15.06
C ASP A 92 5.32 4.91 -15.44
N GLY A 93 5.34 6.08 -14.81
CA GLY A 93 4.46 7.21 -15.14
C GLY A 93 3.38 7.52 -14.11
N PRO A 94 2.36 8.34 -14.45
CA PRO A 94 1.41 8.91 -13.48
C PRO A 94 0.25 7.99 -13.09
N GLU A 95 0.25 6.74 -13.57
CA GLU A 95 -0.79 5.78 -13.25
C GLU A 95 -0.55 5.18 -11.85
N ALA A 96 -1.46 4.33 -11.38
CA ALA A 96 -1.18 3.56 -10.17
C ALA A 96 -0.66 2.18 -10.53
N ALA A 97 0.28 1.68 -9.74
CA ALA A 97 0.77 0.31 -9.84
C ALA A 97 0.38 -0.50 -8.60
N LEU A 98 0.30 -1.81 -8.78
CA LEU A 98 0.25 -2.78 -7.69
C LEU A 98 1.65 -3.35 -7.51
N VAL A 99 2.17 -3.22 -6.29
CA VAL A 99 3.49 -3.71 -5.89
C VAL A 99 3.29 -4.74 -4.80
N VAL A 100 3.79 -5.97 -5.00
CA VAL A 100 3.89 -6.98 -3.95
C VAL A 100 5.16 -6.71 -3.16
N CYS A 101 5.01 -6.38 -1.89
CA CYS A 101 6.11 -6.21 -0.96
C CYS A 101 6.31 -7.49 -0.17
N HIS A 102 7.55 -7.97 -0.10
CA HIS A 102 7.97 -9.12 0.68
C HIS A 102 8.82 -8.64 1.86
N GLY A 103 8.17 -8.30 2.98
CA GLY A 103 8.83 -7.64 4.11
C GLY A 103 10.10 -8.36 4.59
N TRP A 104 10.00 -9.66 4.87
CA TRP A 104 11.14 -10.45 5.35
C TRP A 104 12.30 -10.53 4.35
N ASN A 105 12.00 -10.48 3.06
CA ASN A 105 12.99 -10.58 2.00
C ASN A 105 13.52 -9.20 1.56
N CYS A 106 13.01 -8.11 2.15
CA CYS A 106 13.29 -6.73 1.74
C CYS A 106 13.18 -6.54 0.21
N HIS A 107 12.21 -7.18 -0.43
CA HIS A 107 12.07 -7.24 -1.89
C HIS A 107 10.68 -6.80 -2.33
N ALA A 108 10.56 -6.25 -3.54
CA ALA A 108 9.28 -5.84 -4.11
C ALA A 108 9.15 -6.24 -5.58
N ASP A 109 8.00 -6.80 -5.95
CA ASP A 109 7.68 -7.22 -7.31
C ASP A 109 6.44 -6.46 -7.84
N ARG A 110 6.50 -6.01 -9.10
CA ARG A 110 5.36 -5.35 -9.76
C ARG A 110 4.44 -6.36 -10.42
N ILE A 111 3.14 -6.04 -10.44
CA ILE A 111 2.07 -6.86 -11.03
C ILE A 111 1.60 -6.32 -12.38
#